data_AF-A0A832FLJ5-F1
#
_entry.id   AF-A0A832FLJ5-F1
#
_cell.length_a   1.000
_cell.length_b   1.000
_cell.length_c   1.000
_cell.angle_alpha   90.00
_cell.angle_beta   90.00
_cell.angle_gamma   90.00
#
_symmetry.space_group_name_H-M   'P 1'
#
loop_
_entity.id
_entity.type
_entity.pdbx_description
1 polymer ?
#
loop_
_entity_poly.entity_id
_entity_poly.type
_entity_poly.pdbx_seq_one_letter_code
_entity_poly.pdbx_strand_id
1 'polypeptide(L)'
;MPKTKQYCPICGKDQIGQDQQRCPQCDADLTCFWVLDALPEQGEVVASPVGIRKMKIWGLIGGGGILLLVVSLGWMLYQNHKVARTLADNQNRLEQVNRTMLALVEKIEAEKEVIKKEAFLQKINSQQMASESKDLEPRAPDAKPEPSQAKSSPSQVNPEPRQPKPEPSQVVRQPPLSRQTRIVRPTQEQRPFFWYETTDKDTLWSIADRFYHNGRYYPVLLIMNPQVSLYEIKAGQRLKILKNPKDAVYVFNRSIVRQGSVVFFWYHIQPGDRPQTLSRKFYRAEDQYSIIEKLNPNLRFEPGQRIKIWLPDL
;
A
#
# COMPACT_ATOMS: atom_id res chain seq x y z
N MET A 1 -2.73 -38.88 -46.63
CA MET A 1 -3.40 -37.72 -46.00
C MET A 1 -2.97 -36.47 -46.77
N PRO A 2 -3.92 -35.62 -47.21
CA PRO A 2 -3.58 -34.39 -47.92
C PRO A 2 -2.79 -33.47 -46.99
N LYS A 3 -1.62 -33.00 -47.45
CA LYS A 3 -0.85 -31.96 -46.72
C LYS A 3 -1.68 -30.68 -46.74
N THR A 4 -2.12 -30.21 -45.58
CA THR A 4 -2.80 -28.93 -45.45
C THR A 4 -1.82 -27.83 -45.84
N LYS A 5 -2.23 -26.96 -46.78
CA LYS A 5 -1.43 -25.81 -47.19
C LYS A 5 -1.37 -24.83 -46.01
N GLN A 6 -0.18 -24.53 -45.52
CA GLN A 6 0.04 -23.53 -44.48
C GLN A 6 0.17 -22.12 -45.09
N TYR A 7 -0.33 -21.12 -44.39
CA TYR A 7 -0.25 -19.71 -44.76
C TYR A 7 0.38 -18.90 -43.62
N CYS A 8 1.05 -17.79 -43.94
CA CYS A 8 1.59 -16.88 -42.92
C CYS A 8 0.46 -16.07 -42.29
N PRO A 9 0.27 -16.11 -40.95
CA PRO A 9 -0.77 -15.33 -40.28
C PRO A 9 -0.50 -13.82 -40.29
N ILE A 10 0.73 -13.40 -40.60
CA ILE A 10 1.11 -11.98 -40.62
C ILE A 10 0.87 -11.34 -41.98
N CYS A 11 1.32 -11.98 -43.07
CA CYS A 11 1.27 -11.38 -44.41
C CYS A 11 0.36 -12.12 -45.41
N GLY A 12 -0.26 -13.23 -45.01
CA GLY A 12 -1.19 -13.99 -45.86
C GLY A 12 -0.52 -14.83 -46.96
N LYS A 13 0.80 -14.90 -47.02
CA LYS A 13 1.52 -15.73 -48.01
C LYS A 13 1.17 -17.20 -47.85
N ASP A 14 0.74 -17.85 -48.92
CA ASP A 14 0.46 -19.27 -48.99
C ASP A 14 1.71 -20.09 -49.35
N GLN A 15 1.59 -21.43 -49.24
CA GLN A 15 2.61 -22.39 -49.69
C GLN A 15 3.97 -22.27 -48.98
N ILE A 16 3.93 -22.00 -47.67
CA ILE A 16 5.13 -22.04 -46.83
C ILE A 16 5.47 -23.51 -46.54
N GLY A 17 6.73 -23.89 -46.71
CA GLY A 17 7.19 -25.24 -46.38
C GLY A 17 7.09 -25.50 -44.88
N GLN A 18 6.65 -26.69 -44.47
CA GLN A 18 6.50 -27.08 -43.05
C GLN A 18 7.79 -26.93 -42.24
N ASP A 19 8.95 -26.93 -42.91
CA ASP A 19 10.26 -26.85 -42.27
C ASP A 19 10.79 -25.40 -42.19
N GLN A 20 10.07 -24.40 -42.72
CA GLN A 20 10.51 -22.99 -42.73
C GLN A 20 10.12 -22.24 -41.46
N GLN A 21 11.09 -22.02 -40.57
CA GLN A 21 10.90 -21.29 -39.32
C GLN A 21 10.53 -19.81 -39.51
N ARG A 22 10.77 -19.25 -40.71
CA ARG A 22 10.46 -17.84 -41.02
C ARG A 22 9.72 -17.70 -42.33
N CYS A 23 8.82 -16.72 -42.38
CA CYS A 23 8.10 -16.40 -43.60
C CYS A 23 9.03 -15.72 -44.63
N PRO A 24 9.17 -16.24 -45.86
CA PRO A 24 10.06 -15.65 -46.87
C PRO A 24 9.60 -14.29 -47.43
N GLN A 25 8.42 -13.79 -47.07
CA GLN A 25 7.92 -12.48 -47.54
C GLN A 25 7.99 -11.38 -46.47
N CYS A 26 7.76 -11.71 -45.20
CA CYS A 26 7.75 -10.72 -44.11
C CYS A 26 8.74 -11.02 -42.99
N ASP A 27 9.55 -12.08 -43.12
CA ASP A 27 10.54 -12.57 -42.14
C ASP A 27 9.97 -12.82 -40.73
N ALA A 28 8.64 -13.01 -40.62
CA ALA A 28 7.99 -13.33 -39.35
C ALA A 28 8.40 -14.73 -38.89
N ASP A 29 8.73 -14.87 -37.60
CA ASP A 29 9.02 -16.15 -36.95
C ASP A 29 7.73 -16.97 -36.79
N LEU A 30 7.68 -18.12 -37.44
CA LEU A 30 6.53 -19.03 -37.47
C LEU A 30 6.57 -20.08 -36.35
N THR A 31 7.68 -20.18 -35.62
CA THR A 31 7.91 -21.21 -34.60
C THR A 31 6.84 -21.19 -33.51
N CYS A 32 6.41 -19.99 -33.08
CA CYS A 32 5.37 -19.82 -32.07
C CYS A 32 4.00 -20.34 -32.53
N PHE A 33 3.69 -20.25 -33.82
CA PHE A 33 2.42 -20.73 -34.36
C PHE A 33 2.39 -22.25 -34.49
N TRP A 34 3.53 -22.87 -34.81
CA TRP A 34 3.65 -24.32 -34.84
C TRP A 34 3.48 -24.96 -33.45
N VAL A 35 3.95 -24.29 -32.40
CA VAL A 35 3.73 -24.76 -31.03
C VAL A 35 2.24 -24.75 -30.68
N LEU A 36 1.48 -23.77 -31.17
CA LEU A 36 0.03 -23.68 -30.93
C LEU A 36 -0.74 -24.72 -31.77
N ASP A 37 -0.38 -24.93 -33.03
CA ASP A 37 -0.98 -25.98 -33.88
C ASP A 37 -0.67 -27.40 -33.39
N ALA A 38 0.44 -27.58 -32.66
CA ALA A 38 0.81 -28.86 -32.05
C ALA A 38 0.06 -29.15 -30.75
N LEU A 39 -0.68 -28.19 -30.19
CA LEU A 39 -1.50 -28.45 -29.03
C LEU A 39 -2.72 -29.29 -29.47
N PRO A 40 -2.95 -30.48 -28.88
CA PRO A 40 -4.13 -31.25 -29.19
C PRO A 40 -5.35 -30.40 -28.83
N GLU A 41 -6.18 -30.08 -29.82
CA GLU A 41 -7.46 -29.43 -29.58
C GLU A 41 -8.25 -30.32 -28.61
N GLN A 42 -8.39 -29.86 -27.37
CA GLN A 42 -9.18 -30.53 -26.33
C GLN A 42 -10.65 -30.39 -26.71
N GLY A 43 -11.12 -31.18 -27.68
CA GLY A 43 -12.44 -30.97 -28.26
C GLY A 43 -13.08 -32.13 -29.00
N GLU A 44 -12.32 -33.15 -29.45
CA GLU A 44 -12.94 -34.28 -30.15
C GLU A 44 -12.45 -35.63 -29.62
N VAL A 45 -13.35 -36.31 -28.94
CA VAL A 45 -13.28 -37.75 -28.64
C VAL A 45 -13.46 -38.50 -29.95
N VAL A 46 -12.44 -38.53 -30.80
CA VAL A 46 -12.44 -39.33 -32.03
C VAL A 46 -12.21 -40.78 -31.63
N ALA A 47 -13.31 -41.53 -31.56
CA ALA A 47 -13.31 -42.97 -31.48
C ALA A 47 -12.60 -43.56 -32.72
N SER A 48 -11.33 -43.96 -32.56
CA SER A 48 -10.65 -44.82 -33.53
C SER A 48 -10.94 -46.29 -33.21
N PRO A 49 -11.38 -47.12 -34.19
CA PRO A 49 -11.53 -48.55 -34.01
C PRO A 49 -10.16 -49.21 -34.17
N VAL A 50 -9.41 -49.32 -33.08
CA VAL A 50 -8.17 -50.10 -33.08
C VAL A 50 -8.47 -51.52 -32.63
N GLY A 51 -8.20 -52.45 -33.55
CA GLY A 51 -8.35 -53.89 -33.39
C GLY A 51 -7.71 -54.42 -32.10
N ILE A 52 -8.55 -55.12 -31.33
CA ILE A 52 -8.25 -55.72 -30.04
C ILE A 52 -7.33 -56.93 -30.25
N ARG A 53 -6.02 -56.75 -30.07
CA ARG A 53 -5.14 -57.84 -29.62
C ARG A 53 -5.15 -57.84 -28.09
N LYS A 54 -5.88 -58.80 -27.53
CA LYS A 54 -6.01 -59.09 -26.09
C LYS A 54 -4.61 -59.21 -25.44
N MET A 55 -4.19 -58.23 -24.66
CA MET A 55 -2.99 -58.32 -23.83
C MET A 55 -3.31 -57.90 -22.38
N LYS A 56 -3.04 -58.83 -21.46
CA LYS A 56 -3.38 -58.85 -20.03
C LYS A 56 -2.59 -57.83 -19.20
N ILE A 57 -2.75 -56.52 -19.46
CA ILE A 57 -2.03 -55.44 -18.74
C ILE A 57 -2.98 -54.52 -17.91
N TRP A 58 -4.29 -54.78 -17.91
CA TRP A 58 -5.26 -53.95 -17.16
C TRP A 58 -5.28 -54.15 -15.64
N GLY A 59 -4.58 -55.17 -15.10
CA GLY A 59 -4.59 -55.46 -13.65
C GLY A 59 -3.74 -54.53 -12.79
N LEU A 60 -2.72 -53.87 -13.34
CA LEU A 60 -1.79 -53.03 -12.57
C LEU A 60 -2.15 -51.54 -12.55
N ILE A 61 -2.88 -51.05 -13.55
CA ILE A 61 -3.29 -49.63 -13.63
C ILE A 61 -4.47 -49.33 -12.69
N GLY A 62 -5.35 -50.32 -12.43
CA GLY A 62 -6.47 -50.16 -11.51
C GLY A 62 -6.07 -49.97 -10.04
N GLY A 63 -5.03 -50.65 -9.57
CA GLY A 63 -4.59 -50.57 -8.17
C GLY A 63 -3.94 -49.22 -7.82
N GLY A 64 -3.11 -48.67 -8.72
CA GLY A 64 -2.43 -47.39 -8.49
C GLY A 64 -3.39 -46.19 -8.42
N GLY A 65 -4.45 -46.20 -9.24
CA GLY A 65 -5.46 -45.14 -9.23
C GLY A 65 -6.22 -45.04 -7.91
N ILE A 66 -6.57 -46.17 -7.30
CA ILE A 66 -7.29 -46.19 -6.02
C ILE A 66 -6.43 -45.63 -4.88
N LEU A 67 -5.14 -45.99 -4.83
CA LEU A 67 -4.23 -45.48 -3.79
C LEU A 67 -4.06 -43.96 -3.88
N LEU A 68 -3.92 -43.41 -5.09
CA LEU A 68 -3.82 -41.95 -5.30
C LEU A 68 -5.09 -41.22 -4.88
N LEU A 69 -6.27 -41.79 -5.15
CA LEU A 69 -7.54 -41.22 -4.70
C LEU A 69 -7.64 -41.19 -3.17
N VAL A 70 -7.23 -42.27 -2.48
CA VAL A 70 -7.24 -42.32 -1.01
C VAL A 70 -6.29 -41.29 -0.41
N VAL A 71 -5.08 -41.14 -0.96
CA VAL A 71 -4.10 -40.15 -0.49
C VAL A 71 -4.60 -38.73 -0.74
N SER A 72 -5.18 -38.46 -1.92
CA SER A 72 -5.77 -37.15 -2.25
C SER A 72 -6.92 -36.80 -1.31
N LEU A 73 -7.83 -37.75 -1.05
CA LEU A 73 -8.96 -37.56 -0.14
C LEU A 73 -8.46 -37.30 1.30
N GLY A 74 -7.46 -38.06 1.76
CA GLY A 74 -6.84 -37.87 3.06
C GLY A 74 -6.19 -36.48 3.19
N TRP A 75 -5.49 -36.02 2.15
CA TRP A 75 -4.91 -34.68 2.11
C TRP A 75 -5.98 -33.58 2.16
N MET A 76 -7.09 -33.75 1.42
CA MET A 76 -8.20 -32.81 1.43
C MET A 76 -8.87 -32.73 2.81
N LEU A 77 -9.10 -33.88 3.47
CA LEU A 77 -9.64 -33.93 4.83
C LEU A 77 -8.69 -33.29 5.85
N TYR A 78 -7.38 -33.51 5.71
CA TYR A 78 -6.37 -32.88 6.55
C TYR A 78 -6.37 -31.34 6.40
N GLN A 79 -6.41 -30.84 5.17
CA GLN A 79 -6.49 -29.39 4.91
C GLN A 79 -7.78 -28.81 5.48
N ASN A 80 -8.91 -29.49 5.30
CA ASN A 80 -10.19 -29.03 5.85
C ASN A 80 -10.15 -28.96 7.39
N HIS A 81 -9.59 -29.99 8.04
CA HIS A 81 -9.42 -30.00 9.49
C HIS A 81 -8.46 -28.92 9.98
N LYS A 82 -7.39 -28.62 9.23
CA LYS A 82 -6.48 -27.51 9.53
C LYS A 82 -7.20 -26.16 9.45
N VAL A 83 -8.02 -25.95 8.43
CA VAL A 83 -8.82 -24.74 8.28
C VAL A 83 -9.83 -24.61 9.42
N ALA A 84 -10.53 -25.69 9.78
CA ALA A 84 -11.47 -25.71 10.89
C ALA A 84 -10.81 -25.32 12.23
N ARG A 85 -9.61 -25.83 12.51
CA ARG A 85 -8.83 -25.42 13.70
C ARG A 85 -8.50 -23.93 13.69
N THR A 86 -8.03 -23.40 12.56
CA THR A 86 -7.73 -21.97 12.47
C THR A 86 -8.98 -21.09 12.61
N LEU A 87 -10.14 -21.57 12.16
CA LEU A 87 -11.41 -20.85 12.31
C LEU A 87 -11.83 -20.79 13.78
N ALA A 88 -11.71 -21.89 14.52
CA ALA A 88 -12.00 -21.95 15.95
C ALA A 88 -11.07 -21.02 16.77
N ASP A 89 -9.77 -21.03 16.47
CA ASP A 89 -8.80 -20.12 17.13
C ASP A 89 -9.13 -18.64 16.85
N ASN A 90 -9.54 -18.32 15.62
CA ASN A 90 -9.94 -16.97 15.26
C ASN A 90 -11.25 -16.54 15.95
N GLN A 91 -12.22 -17.44 16.12
CA GLN A 91 -13.43 -17.16 16.89
C GLN A 91 -13.11 -16.84 18.35
N ASN A 92 -12.26 -17.64 19.00
CA ASN A 92 -11.81 -17.38 20.38
C ASN A 92 -11.11 -16.03 20.51
N ARG A 93 -10.29 -15.64 19.53
CA ARG A 93 -9.65 -14.32 19.49
C ARG A 93 -10.65 -13.18 19.34
N LEU A 94 -11.68 -13.34 18.51
CA LEU A 94 -12.74 -12.35 18.36
C LEU A 94 -13.54 -12.17 19.66
N GLU A 95 -13.86 -13.26 20.36
CA GLU A 95 -14.51 -13.19 21.66
C GLU A 95 -13.63 -12.48 22.69
N GLN A 96 -12.33 -12.78 22.72
CA GLN A 96 -11.39 -12.11 23.60
C GLN A 96 -11.32 -10.61 23.31
N VAL A 97 -11.21 -10.21 22.04
CA VAL A 97 -11.20 -8.80 21.64
C VAL A 97 -12.51 -8.12 22.04
N ASN A 98 -13.66 -8.77 21.80
CA ASN A 98 -14.96 -8.22 22.16
C ASN A 98 -15.08 -7.99 23.68
N ARG A 99 -14.63 -8.96 24.50
CA ARG A 99 -14.59 -8.80 25.96
C ARG A 99 -13.69 -7.65 26.39
N THR A 100 -12.50 -7.52 25.78
CA THR A 100 -11.60 -6.40 26.10
C THR A 100 -12.18 -5.05 25.68
N MET A 101 -12.91 -4.98 24.56
CA MET A 101 -13.58 -3.76 24.15
C MET A 101 -14.69 -3.36 25.11
N LEU A 102 -15.53 -4.30 25.56
CA LEU A 102 -16.58 -4.02 26.53
C LEU A 102 -16.01 -3.50 27.86
N ALA A 103 -14.93 -4.11 28.36
CA ALA A 103 -14.26 -3.63 29.57
C ALA A 103 -13.67 -2.21 29.41
N LEU A 104 -13.17 -1.87 28.22
CA LEU A 104 -12.69 -0.51 27.93
C LEU A 104 -13.84 0.50 27.85
N VAL A 105 -14.97 0.12 27.26
CA VAL A 105 -16.17 0.97 27.19
C VAL A 105 -16.68 1.29 28.60
N GLU A 106 -16.78 0.27 29.46
CA GLU A 106 -17.18 0.44 30.87
C GLU A 106 -16.22 1.38 31.62
N LYS A 107 -14.90 1.23 31.41
CA LYS A 107 -13.91 2.12 32.00
C LYS A 107 -14.07 3.58 31.53
N ILE A 108 -14.31 3.79 30.24
CA ILE A 108 -14.54 5.14 29.67
C ILE A 108 -15.81 5.77 30.26
N GLU A 109 -16.87 5.00 30.46
CA GLU A 109 -18.10 5.49 31.09
C GLU A 109 -17.88 5.86 32.55
N ALA A 110 -17.12 5.06 33.30
CA ALA A 110 -16.74 5.38 34.68
C ALA A 110 -15.90 6.68 34.76
N GLU A 111 -14.91 6.86 33.87
CA GLU A 111 -14.11 8.09 33.81
C GLU A 111 -14.95 9.32 33.45
N LYS A 112 -15.95 9.19 32.57
CA LYS A 112 -16.89 10.28 32.25
C LYS A 112 -17.70 10.73 33.47
N GLU A 113 -18.16 9.80 34.29
CA GLU A 113 -18.91 10.13 35.51
C GLU A 113 -18.03 10.84 36.56
N VAL A 114 -16.74 10.48 36.65
CA VAL A 114 -15.78 11.21 37.51
C VAL A 114 -15.59 12.65 37.00
N ILE A 115 -15.32 12.83 35.71
CA ILE A 115 -15.14 14.17 35.10
C ILE A 115 -16.40 15.03 35.29
N LYS A 116 -17.59 14.44 35.15
CA LYS A 116 -18.87 15.14 35.35
C LYS A 116 -19.04 15.62 36.79
N LYS A 117 -18.65 14.81 37.78
CA LYS A 117 -18.67 15.19 39.20
C LYS A 117 -17.65 16.28 39.51
N GLU A 118 -16.44 16.19 38.97
CA GLU A 118 -15.40 17.21 39.15
C GLU A 118 -15.83 18.56 38.55
N ALA A 119 -16.40 18.55 37.33
CA ALA A 119 -16.95 19.76 36.70
C ALA A 119 -18.09 20.39 37.52
N PHE A 120 -18.94 19.56 38.14
CA PHE A 120 -20.00 20.04 39.02
C PHE A 120 -19.45 20.69 40.31
N LEU A 121 -18.47 20.05 40.96
CA LEU A 121 -17.81 20.60 42.15
C LEU A 121 -17.07 21.91 41.84
N GLN A 122 -16.39 21.98 40.70
CA GLN A 122 -15.73 23.21 40.24
C GLN A 122 -16.73 24.36 40.06
N LYS A 123 -17.93 24.06 39.54
CA LYS A 123 -19.01 25.04 39.38
C LYS A 123 -19.50 25.58 40.73
N ILE A 124 -19.68 24.71 41.74
CA ILE A 124 -20.05 25.13 43.10
C ILE A 124 -18.99 26.06 43.70
N ASN A 125 -17.71 25.67 43.62
CA ASN A 125 -16.61 26.46 44.18
C ASN A 125 -16.51 27.83 43.51
N SER A 126 -16.70 27.91 42.18
CA SER A 126 -16.71 29.19 41.45
C SER A 126 -17.86 30.12 41.86
N GLN A 127 -19.02 29.58 42.24
CA GLN A 127 -20.16 30.38 42.72
C GLN A 127 -19.93 30.93 44.12
N GLN A 128 -19.32 30.14 45.02
CA GLN A 128 -18.98 30.58 46.38
C GLN A 128 -17.97 31.76 46.35
N MET A 129 -16.92 31.63 45.54
CA MET A 129 -15.93 32.71 45.36
C MET A 129 -16.56 33.99 44.78
N ALA A 130 -17.54 33.86 43.87
CA ALA A 130 -18.23 35.01 43.29
C ALA A 130 -19.22 35.69 44.27
N SER A 131 -19.79 34.95 45.22
CA SER A 131 -20.60 35.54 46.29
C SER A 131 -19.75 36.29 47.32
N GLU A 132 -18.57 35.76 47.66
CA GLU A 132 -17.67 36.38 48.65
C GLU A 132 -17.03 37.68 48.13
N SER A 133 -16.79 37.79 46.82
CA SER A 133 -16.27 39.03 46.23
C SER A 133 -17.28 40.19 46.19
N LYS A 134 -18.59 39.94 46.38
CA LYS A 134 -19.61 41.01 46.39
C LYS A 134 -19.64 41.81 47.69
N ASP A 135 -19.08 41.29 48.78
CA ASP A 135 -19.05 41.99 50.06
C ASP A 135 -17.83 42.90 50.24
N LEU A 136 -16.93 42.94 49.25
CA LEU A 136 -15.74 43.78 49.23
C LEU A 136 -15.81 44.90 48.19
N GLU A 137 -17.01 45.28 47.73
CA GLU A 137 -17.19 46.45 46.87
C GLU A 137 -16.85 47.72 47.66
N PRO A 138 -15.73 48.41 47.37
CA PRO A 138 -15.35 49.62 48.07
C PRO A 138 -16.34 50.70 47.70
N ARG A 139 -16.96 51.30 48.71
CA ARG A 139 -17.84 52.46 48.62
C ARG A 139 -17.10 53.59 47.87
N ALA A 140 -17.32 53.69 46.57
CA ALA A 140 -16.77 54.77 45.76
C ALA A 140 -17.51 56.07 46.12
N PRO A 141 -16.79 57.19 46.33
CA PRO A 141 -17.42 58.49 46.52
C PRO A 141 -18.03 58.99 45.21
N ASP A 142 -19.23 59.54 45.33
CA ASP A 142 -20.01 60.20 44.28
C ASP A 142 -19.17 61.16 43.43
N ALA A 143 -18.95 60.78 42.17
CA ALA A 143 -18.45 61.69 41.13
C ALA A 143 -19.44 61.71 39.95
N LYS A 144 -20.00 62.91 39.78
CA LYS A 144 -21.00 63.39 38.83
C LYS A 144 -20.67 63.04 37.36
N PRO A 145 -21.68 62.77 36.51
CA PRO A 145 -21.46 62.46 35.09
C PRO A 145 -21.26 63.74 34.26
N GLU A 146 -20.19 63.75 33.47
CA GLU A 146 -19.97 64.71 32.37
C GLU A 146 -20.15 63.96 31.04
N PRO A 147 -20.98 64.46 30.11
CA PRO A 147 -21.20 63.82 28.82
C PRO A 147 -20.23 64.38 27.79
N SER A 148 -19.52 63.53 27.05
CA SER A 148 -18.96 63.99 25.77
C SER A 148 -18.90 62.89 24.71
N GLN A 149 -19.52 63.24 23.59
CA GLN A 149 -19.62 62.52 22.34
C GLN A 149 -18.29 62.58 21.57
N ALA A 150 -17.97 61.53 20.80
CA ALA A 150 -17.35 61.55 19.47
C ALA A 150 -16.89 60.12 19.14
N LYS A 151 -17.50 59.36 18.23
CA LYS A 151 -17.33 59.43 16.76
C LYS A 151 -15.90 59.77 16.33
N SER A 152 -15.14 58.75 15.93
CA SER A 152 -14.45 58.73 14.63
C SER A 152 -13.75 57.39 14.36
N SER A 153 -13.90 56.96 13.11
CA SER A 153 -13.27 55.81 12.45
C SER A 153 -11.74 55.84 12.47
N PRO A 154 -11.07 54.70 12.25
CA PRO A 154 -9.74 54.69 11.65
C PRO A 154 -9.82 54.25 10.18
N SER A 155 -9.45 55.19 9.32
CA SER A 155 -9.10 54.98 7.92
C SER A 155 -8.06 53.88 7.72
N GLN A 156 -8.26 53.15 6.62
CA GLN A 156 -7.21 52.49 5.87
C GLN A 156 -6.03 53.45 5.64
N VAL A 157 -4.86 53.08 6.14
CA VAL A 157 -3.58 53.55 5.60
C VAL A 157 -2.71 52.32 5.36
N ASN A 158 -2.55 52.02 4.08
CA ASN A 158 -1.62 51.05 3.53
C ASN A 158 -0.18 51.59 3.71
N PRO A 159 0.72 50.90 4.43
CA PRO A 159 2.13 51.22 4.42
C PRO A 159 2.88 50.30 3.44
N GLU A 160 3.39 50.94 2.40
CA GLU A 160 4.43 50.47 1.50
C GLU A 160 5.64 49.90 2.28
N PRO A 161 6.20 48.73 1.90
CA PRO A 161 7.31 48.13 2.64
C PRO A 161 8.61 48.92 2.44
N ARG A 162 8.98 49.74 3.43
CA ARG A 162 10.35 50.26 3.56
C ARG A 162 11.29 49.13 3.99
N GLN A 163 12.32 48.89 3.18
CA GLN A 163 13.47 48.07 3.55
C GLN A 163 14.19 48.70 4.76
N PRO A 164 14.42 47.96 5.86
CA PRO A 164 15.26 48.43 6.95
C PRO A 164 16.74 48.31 6.59
N LYS A 165 17.40 49.45 6.74
CA LYS A 165 18.84 49.71 6.75
C LYS A 165 19.55 48.83 7.80
N PRO A 166 20.75 48.29 7.53
CA PRO A 166 21.47 47.45 8.50
C PRO A 166 21.95 48.27 9.70
N GLU A 167 21.49 47.87 10.89
CA GLU A 167 21.90 48.42 12.19
C GLU A 167 23.14 47.68 12.73
N PRO A 168 24.08 48.36 13.41
CA PRO A 168 25.36 47.78 13.81
C PRO A 168 25.21 46.76 14.94
N SER A 169 25.90 45.62 14.78
CA SER A 169 26.01 44.51 15.71
C SER A 169 26.14 44.92 17.18
N GLN A 170 25.06 44.74 17.94
CA GLN A 170 25.15 44.62 19.39
C GLN A 170 25.66 43.21 19.74
N VAL A 171 26.82 43.18 20.40
CA VAL A 171 27.45 41.98 20.96
C VAL A 171 26.57 41.49 22.12
N VAL A 172 25.61 40.63 21.80
CA VAL A 172 24.87 39.85 22.79
C VAL A 172 25.82 38.80 23.34
N ARG A 173 26.16 38.94 24.63
CA ARG A 173 26.88 37.92 25.40
C ARG A 173 26.04 36.65 25.43
N GLN A 174 26.48 35.63 24.70
CA GLN A 174 25.85 34.31 24.72
C GLN A 174 26.03 33.66 26.12
N PRO A 175 24.99 33.02 26.67
CA PRO A 175 25.11 32.17 27.84
C PRO A 175 26.14 31.05 27.62
N PRO A 176 26.81 30.56 28.68
CA PRO A 176 27.81 29.50 28.55
C PRO A 176 27.19 28.26 27.90
N LEU A 177 27.87 27.77 26.84
CA LEU A 177 27.59 26.55 26.09
C LEU A 177 27.35 25.37 27.04
N SER A 178 26.08 25.17 27.41
CA SER A 178 25.63 23.95 28.06
C SER A 178 25.40 22.89 27.00
N ARG A 179 26.19 21.82 27.10
CA ARG A 179 25.94 20.49 26.55
C ARG A 179 25.64 20.48 25.05
N GLN A 180 26.72 20.50 24.27
CA GLN A 180 26.71 19.83 22.97
C GLN A 180 26.27 18.39 23.21
N THR A 181 25.00 18.09 22.95
CA THR A 181 24.54 16.72 22.79
C THR A 181 25.34 16.18 21.63
N ARG A 182 26.39 15.41 21.94
CA ARG A 182 27.19 14.71 20.95
C ARG A 182 26.18 13.89 20.14
N ILE A 183 25.84 14.37 18.94
CA ILE A 183 25.04 13.62 17.98
C ILE A 183 25.95 12.45 17.60
N VAL A 184 25.83 11.37 18.36
CA VAL A 184 26.45 10.09 18.03
C VAL A 184 25.80 9.73 16.70
N ARG A 185 26.53 9.92 15.59
CA ARG A 185 26.12 9.37 14.30
C ARG A 185 25.84 7.89 14.55
N PRO A 186 24.60 7.42 14.35
CA PRO A 186 24.29 6.01 14.54
C PRO A 186 25.29 5.20 13.71
N THR A 187 26.07 4.36 14.38
CA THR A 187 27.01 3.45 13.75
C THR A 187 26.24 2.69 12.66
N GLN A 188 26.82 2.63 11.46
CA GLN A 188 26.18 2.17 10.22
C GLN A 188 25.46 0.80 10.33
N GLU A 189 25.80 0.00 11.34
CA GLU A 189 25.16 -1.28 11.68
C GLU A 189 23.69 -1.20 12.08
N GLN A 190 23.22 -0.10 12.69
CA GLN A 190 21.86 -0.04 13.25
C GLN A 190 20.75 0.29 12.25
N ARG A 191 21.07 0.50 10.97
CA ARG A 191 20.02 0.78 9.98
C ARG A 191 19.22 -0.49 9.69
N PRO A 192 17.87 -0.44 9.72
CA PRO A 192 17.00 -1.60 9.45
C PRO A 192 16.97 -1.96 7.95
N PHE A 193 17.76 -1.27 7.12
CA PHE A 193 17.86 -1.49 5.69
C PHE A 193 19.32 -1.50 5.23
N PHE A 194 19.55 -2.07 4.06
CA PHE A 194 20.79 -1.95 3.29
C PHE A 194 20.50 -1.36 1.91
N TRP A 195 21.54 -0.96 1.19
CA TRP A 195 21.44 -0.46 -0.17
C TRP A 195 21.71 -1.58 -1.17
N TYR A 196 20.85 -1.72 -2.16
CA TYR A 196 20.99 -2.63 -3.28
C TYR A 196 21.11 -1.83 -4.57
N GLU A 197 22.02 -2.21 -5.46
CA GLU A 197 22.19 -1.62 -6.77
C GLU A 197 21.55 -2.53 -7.82
N THR A 198 20.61 -1.99 -8.59
CA THR A 198 19.82 -2.76 -9.56
C THR A 198 20.60 -3.07 -10.82
N THR A 199 20.26 -4.19 -11.44
CA THR A 199 20.72 -4.59 -12.77
C THR A 199 19.64 -4.31 -13.82
N ASP A 200 19.99 -4.47 -15.09
CA ASP A 200 19.09 -4.37 -16.25
C ASP A 200 18.00 -5.46 -16.28
N LYS A 201 18.24 -6.59 -15.61
CA LYS A 201 17.30 -7.73 -15.50
C LYS A 201 16.41 -7.67 -14.27
N ASP A 202 16.65 -6.73 -13.36
CA ASP A 202 15.89 -6.67 -12.12
C ASP A 202 14.49 -6.08 -12.35
N THR A 203 13.52 -6.67 -11.67
CA THR A 203 12.17 -6.15 -11.51
C THR A 203 11.91 -6.00 -10.02
N LEU A 204 10.94 -5.17 -9.61
CA LEU A 204 10.61 -5.06 -8.19
C LEU A 204 10.15 -6.42 -7.63
N TRP A 205 9.48 -7.21 -8.46
CA TRP A 205 9.08 -8.58 -8.13
C TRP A 205 10.30 -9.47 -7.88
N SER A 206 11.26 -9.55 -8.81
CA SER A 206 12.43 -10.43 -8.66
C SER A 206 13.36 -9.98 -7.52
N ILE A 207 13.44 -8.68 -7.25
CA ILE A 207 14.15 -8.15 -6.08
C ILE A 207 13.44 -8.58 -4.80
N ALA A 208 12.11 -8.40 -4.70
CA ALA A 208 11.36 -8.83 -3.53
C ALA A 208 11.42 -10.35 -3.32
N ASP A 209 11.38 -11.13 -4.39
CA ASP A 209 11.53 -12.58 -4.33
C ASP A 209 12.91 -12.97 -3.80
N ARG A 210 13.98 -12.31 -4.30
CA ARG A 210 15.35 -12.56 -3.86
C ARG A 210 15.56 -12.25 -2.37
N PHE A 211 15.02 -11.13 -1.87
CA PHE A 211 15.34 -10.64 -0.52
C PHE A 211 14.28 -11.00 0.54
N TYR A 212 13.04 -11.26 0.13
CA TYR A 212 11.92 -11.58 1.02
C TYR A 212 11.33 -12.97 0.77
N HIS A 213 11.92 -13.74 -0.16
CA HIS A 213 11.49 -15.10 -0.55
C HIS A 213 10.04 -15.16 -1.08
N ASN A 214 9.51 -14.02 -1.54
CA ASN A 214 8.21 -13.92 -2.18
C ASN A 214 8.08 -12.60 -2.94
N GLY A 215 7.97 -12.67 -4.26
CA GLY A 215 7.82 -11.50 -5.12
C GLY A 215 6.61 -10.60 -4.82
N ARG A 216 5.57 -11.13 -4.16
CA ARG A 216 4.39 -10.32 -3.74
C ARG A 216 4.75 -9.19 -2.76
N TYR A 217 5.91 -9.23 -2.12
CA TYR A 217 6.35 -8.15 -1.23
C TYR A 217 6.96 -6.94 -1.96
N TYR A 218 6.92 -6.89 -3.30
CA TYR A 218 7.40 -5.74 -4.06
C TYR A 218 6.80 -4.37 -3.66
N PRO A 219 5.55 -4.24 -3.15
CA PRO A 219 5.02 -2.95 -2.68
C PRO A 219 5.85 -2.37 -1.53
N VAL A 220 6.51 -3.21 -0.74
CA VAL A 220 7.44 -2.75 0.31
C VAL A 220 8.60 -1.96 -0.30
N LEU A 221 9.11 -2.39 -1.46
CA LEU A 221 10.18 -1.67 -2.16
C LEU A 221 9.71 -0.30 -2.64
N LEU A 222 8.46 -0.17 -3.10
CA LEU A 222 7.86 1.10 -3.52
C LEU A 222 7.70 2.08 -2.35
N ILE A 223 7.30 1.58 -1.17
CA ILE A 223 7.17 2.41 0.05
C ILE A 223 8.54 2.94 0.48
N MET A 224 9.56 2.07 0.46
CA MET A 224 10.92 2.44 0.88
C MET A 224 11.64 3.32 -0.15
N ASN A 225 11.21 3.28 -1.40
CA ASN A 225 11.84 3.96 -2.53
C ASN A 225 10.78 4.69 -3.39
N PRO A 226 10.16 5.76 -2.87
CA PRO A 226 9.07 6.46 -3.54
C PRO A 226 9.44 7.04 -4.92
N GLN A 227 10.72 7.23 -5.22
CA GLN A 227 11.19 7.70 -6.52
C GLN A 227 11.20 6.61 -7.62
N VAL A 228 10.90 5.35 -7.28
CA VAL A 228 10.96 4.21 -8.20
C VAL A 228 9.59 3.96 -8.81
N SER A 229 9.57 3.72 -10.12
CA SER A 229 8.37 3.31 -10.86
C SER A 229 8.23 1.78 -10.87
N LEU A 230 6.99 1.29 -10.92
CA LEU A 230 6.70 -0.14 -10.94
C LEU A 230 7.33 -0.85 -12.15
N TYR A 231 7.44 -0.13 -13.28
CA TYR A 231 7.85 -0.69 -14.57
C TYR A 231 9.13 -0.09 -15.14
N GLU A 232 9.70 0.92 -14.48
CA GLU A 232 10.92 1.61 -14.94
C GLU A 232 11.96 1.57 -13.83
N ILE A 233 12.66 0.44 -13.72
CA ILE A 233 13.85 0.30 -12.88
C ILE A 233 15.06 0.47 -13.79
N LYS A 234 15.94 1.40 -13.45
CA LYS A 234 17.17 1.64 -14.23
C LYS A 234 18.30 0.79 -13.66
N ALA A 235 19.18 0.26 -14.50
CA ALA A 235 20.43 -0.35 -14.02
C ALA A 235 21.27 0.69 -13.25
N GLY A 236 21.96 0.28 -12.19
CA GLY A 236 22.72 1.16 -11.30
C GLY A 236 21.88 1.96 -10.30
N GLN A 237 20.55 1.81 -10.31
CA GLN A 237 19.67 2.51 -9.38
C GLN A 237 19.81 1.92 -7.97
N ARG A 238 19.97 2.79 -6.97
CA ARG A 238 20.12 2.36 -5.58
C ARG A 238 18.77 2.29 -4.88
N LEU A 239 18.45 1.11 -4.35
CA LEU A 239 17.23 0.82 -3.59
C LEU A 239 17.56 0.55 -2.12
N LYS A 240 16.71 1.06 -1.23
CA LYS A 240 16.65 0.68 0.17
C LYS A 240 15.88 -0.63 0.29
N ILE A 241 16.49 -1.64 0.88
CA ILE A 241 15.88 -2.95 1.13
C ILE A 241 15.94 -3.25 2.62
N LEU A 242 14.82 -3.67 3.22
CA LEU A 242 14.77 -4.03 4.63
C LEU A 242 15.62 -5.27 4.88
N LYS A 243 16.43 -5.26 5.94
CA LYS A 243 17.31 -6.40 6.27
C LYS A 243 16.52 -7.63 6.73
N ASN A 244 15.44 -7.41 7.47
CA ASN A 244 14.64 -8.47 8.07
C ASN A 244 13.35 -8.68 7.27
N PRO A 245 13.12 -9.87 6.68
CA PRO A 245 11.88 -10.18 5.98
C PRO A 245 10.62 -9.99 6.82
N LYS A 246 10.69 -10.17 8.15
CA LYS A 246 9.54 -9.96 9.05
C LYS A 246 9.06 -8.50 9.04
N ASP A 247 9.99 -7.55 8.91
CA ASP A 247 9.66 -6.13 8.81
C ASP A 247 8.97 -5.83 7.48
N ALA A 248 9.39 -6.49 6.40
CA ALA A 248 8.73 -6.40 5.10
C ALA A 248 7.28 -6.93 5.16
N VAL A 249 7.05 -8.07 5.81
CA VAL A 249 5.70 -8.61 6.04
C VAL A 249 4.83 -7.62 6.81
N TYR A 250 5.37 -7.02 7.87
CA TYR A 250 4.65 -6.02 8.67
C TYR A 250 4.28 -4.78 7.85
N VAL A 251 5.23 -4.23 7.08
CA VAL A 251 4.99 -3.07 6.21
C VAL A 251 3.98 -3.42 5.11
N PHE A 252 4.08 -4.60 4.51
CA PHE A 252 3.16 -5.08 3.48
C PHE A 252 1.72 -5.17 4.01
N ASN A 253 1.50 -5.84 5.14
CA ASN A 253 0.18 -6.01 5.72
C ASN A 253 -0.49 -4.68 6.13
N ARG A 254 0.30 -3.64 6.42
CA ARG A 254 -0.23 -2.29 6.72
C ARG A 254 -0.50 -1.44 5.48
N SER A 255 0.12 -1.77 4.35
CA SER A 255 0.03 -0.99 3.12
C SER A 255 -0.92 -1.60 2.09
N ILE A 256 -1.34 -2.84 2.27
CA ILE A 256 -2.25 -3.54 1.38
C ILE A 256 -3.64 -3.68 2.00
N VAL A 257 -4.68 -3.45 1.19
CA VAL A 257 -6.08 -3.70 1.54
C VAL A 257 -6.71 -4.59 0.47
N ARG A 258 -7.41 -5.63 0.91
CA ARG A 258 -8.19 -6.50 0.02
C ARG A 258 -9.66 -6.11 0.07
N GLN A 259 -10.29 -5.96 -1.08
CA GLN A 259 -11.75 -5.83 -1.19
C GLN A 259 -12.23 -6.81 -2.25
N GLY A 260 -12.81 -7.93 -1.82
CA GLY A 260 -13.12 -9.06 -2.71
C GLY A 260 -11.86 -9.70 -3.28
N SER A 261 -11.83 -9.92 -4.60
CA SER A 261 -10.67 -10.40 -5.34
C SER A 261 -9.64 -9.31 -5.66
N VAL A 262 -9.92 -8.06 -5.32
CA VAL A 262 -9.10 -6.92 -5.71
C VAL A 262 -8.16 -6.52 -4.58
N VAL A 263 -6.89 -6.33 -4.93
CA VAL A 263 -5.84 -5.87 -4.01
C VAL A 263 -5.51 -4.41 -4.29
N PHE A 264 -5.59 -3.60 -3.23
CA PHE A 264 -5.24 -2.19 -3.24
C PHE A 264 -3.99 -1.94 -2.41
N PHE A 265 -3.18 -1.00 -2.88
CA PHE A 265 -2.02 -0.47 -2.19
C PHE A 265 -2.26 0.97 -1.74
N TRP A 266 -1.97 1.25 -0.47
CA TRP A 266 -1.99 2.60 0.08
C TRP A 266 -0.69 3.32 -0.23
N TYR A 267 -0.77 4.27 -1.15
CA TYR A 267 0.32 5.15 -1.50
C TYR A 267 0.18 6.51 -0.82
N HIS A 268 1.30 7.10 -0.37
CA HIS A 268 1.33 8.48 0.10
C HIS A 268 1.88 9.36 -1.01
N ILE A 269 1.11 10.36 -1.43
CA ILE A 269 1.53 11.32 -2.46
C ILE A 269 2.82 12.01 -2.00
N GLN A 270 3.82 12.04 -2.86
CA GLN A 270 5.11 12.63 -2.59
C GLN A 270 5.18 14.06 -3.14
N PRO A 271 6.06 14.92 -2.60
CA PRO A 271 6.34 16.21 -3.22
C PRO A 271 6.76 16.05 -4.69
N GLY A 272 6.03 16.71 -5.59
CA GLY A 272 6.28 16.65 -7.04
C GLY A 272 5.48 15.58 -7.80
N ASP A 273 4.73 14.71 -7.09
CA ASP A 273 3.79 13.81 -7.75
C ASP A 273 2.67 14.60 -8.45
N ARG A 274 2.37 14.22 -9.69
CA ARG A 274 1.27 14.74 -10.50
C ARG A 274 0.38 13.57 -10.93
N PRO A 275 -0.88 13.81 -11.32
CA PRO A 275 -1.77 12.78 -11.86
C PRO A 275 -1.10 11.90 -12.94
N GLN A 276 -0.42 12.53 -13.90
CA GLN A 276 0.24 11.87 -15.02
C GLN A 276 1.47 11.06 -14.57
N THR A 277 2.28 11.60 -13.65
CA THR A 277 3.48 10.90 -13.17
C THR A 277 3.09 9.67 -12.35
N LEU A 278 2.04 9.76 -11.53
CA LEU A 278 1.51 8.62 -10.79
C LEU A 278 0.89 7.57 -11.70
N SER A 279 0.14 8.00 -12.72
CA SER A 279 -0.41 7.07 -13.71
C SER A 279 0.69 6.30 -14.43
N ARG A 280 1.72 6.99 -14.92
CA ARG A 280 2.90 6.36 -15.55
C ARG A 280 3.62 5.41 -14.59
N LYS A 281 3.82 5.86 -13.34
CA LYS A 281 4.53 5.11 -12.28
C LYS A 281 3.88 3.77 -11.97
N PHE A 282 2.54 3.71 -11.93
CA PHE A 282 1.80 2.51 -11.49
C PHE A 282 1.12 1.74 -12.62
N TYR A 283 0.91 2.34 -13.80
CA TYR A 283 0.13 1.74 -14.89
C TYR A 283 0.79 1.82 -16.28
N ARG A 284 2.06 2.24 -16.39
CA ARG A 284 2.82 2.45 -17.66
C ARG A 284 2.30 3.53 -18.60
N ALA A 285 1.06 3.99 -18.43
CA ALA A 285 0.42 4.94 -19.33
C ALA A 285 -0.09 6.17 -18.57
N GLU A 286 0.05 7.36 -19.16
CA GLU A 286 -0.30 8.64 -18.51
C GLU A 286 -1.81 8.90 -18.46
N ASP A 287 -2.54 8.33 -19.42
CA ASP A 287 -3.99 8.48 -19.61
C ASP A 287 -4.81 7.60 -18.65
N GLN A 288 -4.17 6.66 -17.94
CA GLN A 288 -4.81 5.81 -16.94
C GLN A 288 -5.06 6.50 -15.59
N TYR A 289 -4.83 7.80 -15.49
CA TYR A 289 -5.12 8.56 -14.27
C TYR A 289 -6.60 8.47 -13.86
N SER A 290 -7.51 8.31 -14.83
CA SER A 290 -8.94 8.10 -14.56
C SER A 290 -9.22 6.90 -13.64
N ILE A 291 -8.35 5.88 -13.63
CA ILE A 291 -8.44 4.75 -12.69
C ILE A 291 -8.17 5.23 -11.26
N ILE A 292 -7.12 6.04 -11.06
CA ILE A 292 -6.78 6.61 -9.75
C ILE A 292 -7.91 7.50 -9.24
N GLU A 293 -8.46 8.36 -10.11
CA GLU A 293 -9.57 9.26 -9.76
C GLU A 293 -10.83 8.48 -9.34
N LYS A 294 -11.22 7.46 -10.12
CA LYS A 294 -12.37 6.59 -9.79
C LYS A 294 -12.19 5.87 -8.44
N LEU A 295 -10.96 5.46 -8.11
CA LEU A 295 -10.65 4.77 -6.84
C LEU A 295 -10.61 5.71 -5.63
N ASN A 296 -10.45 7.02 -5.86
CA ASN A 296 -10.23 8.02 -4.82
C ASN A 296 -11.14 9.24 -5.05
N PRO A 297 -12.47 9.10 -4.83
CA PRO A 297 -13.37 10.22 -4.95
C PRO A 297 -12.95 11.31 -3.96
N ASN A 298 -12.92 12.57 -4.41
CA ASN A 298 -12.47 13.76 -3.66
C ASN A 298 -10.94 13.88 -3.46
N LEU A 299 -10.15 13.29 -4.36
CA LEU A 299 -8.70 13.43 -4.35
C LEU A 299 -8.26 14.90 -4.59
N ARG A 300 -7.41 15.44 -3.71
CA ARG A 300 -6.90 16.83 -3.76
C ARG A 300 -5.44 16.95 -4.24
N PHE A 301 -4.75 15.83 -4.42
CA PHE A 301 -3.35 15.77 -4.86
C PHE A 301 -2.36 16.52 -3.94
N GLU A 302 -2.56 16.45 -2.63
CA GLU A 302 -1.65 17.08 -1.67
C GLU A 302 -0.55 16.11 -1.21
N PRO A 303 0.73 16.55 -1.09
CA PRO A 303 1.78 15.72 -0.50
C PRO A 303 1.40 15.21 0.89
N GLY A 304 1.65 13.92 1.13
CA GLY A 304 1.26 13.21 2.35
C GLY A 304 -0.15 12.61 2.31
N GLN A 305 -1.00 13.01 1.37
CA GLN A 305 -2.33 12.42 1.20
C GLN A 305 -2.22 10.93 0.83
N ARG A 306 -3.04 10.10 1.46
CA ARG A 306 -3.11 8.65 1.17
C ARG A 306 -4.12 8.38 0.07
N ILE A 307 -3.71 7.60 -0.93
CA ILE A 307 -4.55 7.18 -2.05
C ILE A 307 -4.48 5.66 -2.24
N LYS A 308 -5.58 5.09 -2.72
CA LYS A 308 -5.65 3.69 -3.19
C LYS A 308 -5.10 3.61 -4.60
N ILE A 309 -4.17 2.69 -4.80
CA ILE A 309 -3.67 2.25 -6.10
C ILE A 309 -4.10 0.79 -6.28
N TRP A 310 -4.68 0.47 -7.42
CA TRP A 310 -5.01 -0.92 -7.74
C TRP A 310 -3.75 -1.62 -8.28
N LEU A 311 -3.47 -2.82 -7.78
CA LEU A 311 -2.35 -3.65 -8.22
C LEU A 311 -2.93 -4.92 -8.86
N PRO A 312 -2.89 -5.08 -10.20
CA PRO A 312 -3.54 -6.19 -10.89
C PRO A 312 -2.90 -7.56 -10.62
N ASP A 313 -1.61 -7.60 -10.26
CA ASP A 313 -0.81 -8.83 -10.24
C ASP A 313 -0.57 -9.42 -8.82
N LEU A 314 -1.39 -9.06 -7.82
CA LEU A 314 -1.20 -9.48 -6.40
C LEU A 314 -2.17 -10.55 -5.88
#